data_AF-A0A977NL77-F1
#
_entry.id   AF-A0A977NL77-F1
#
_cell.length_a   1.000
_cell.length_b   1.000
_cell.length_c   1.000
_cell.angle_alpha   90.00
_cell.angle_beta   90.00
_cell.angle_gamma   90.00
#
_symmetry.space_group_name_H-M   'P 1'
#
loop_
_entity.id
_entity.type
_entity.pdbx_description
1 polymer ?
#
loop_
_entity_poly.entity_id
_entity_poly.type
_entity_poly.pdbx_seq_one_letter_code
_entity_poly.pdbx_strand_id
1 'polypeptide(L)'
;MNIGDSEVRHVLVAKTCGCKASGRVAYSFVDTYHTLCLARKDIIIAELEACERLLKYGDELERQIIEKEINDLKWTLDLMA
;
A
#
# COMPACT_ATOMS: atom_id res chain seq x y z
N MET A 1 -9.70 7.98 27.26
CA MET A 1 -9.52 8.63 25.95
C MET A 1 -10.55 8.01 25.02
N ASN A 2 -11.59 8.76 24.67
CA ASN A 2 -12.68 8.36 23.80
C ASN A 2 -12.30 8.73 22.36
N ILE A 3 -11.86 7.74 21.57
CA ILE A 3 -11.69 7.93 20.13
C ILE A 3 -13.03 7.58 19.49
N GLY A 4 -13.73 8.64 19.09
CA GLY A 4 -14.95 8.57 18.30
C GLY A 4 -14.65 8.25 16.84
N ASP A 5 -15.65 7.59 16.25
CA ASP A 5 -15.90 7.27 14.85
C ASP A 5 -14.78 6.60 14.03
N SER A 6 -15.04 5.33 13.76
CA SER A 6 -14.26 4.40 12.95
C SER A 6 -14.35 4.76 11.45
N GLU A 7 -13.84 5.93 11.07
CA GLU A 7 -13.34 6.09 9.72
C GLU A 7 -12.04 5.29 9.64
N VAL A 8 -11.95 4.29 8.76
CA VAL A 8 -10.71 3.52 8.57
C VAL A 8 -9.63 4.51 8.13
N ARG A 9 -8.84 5.01 9.10
CA ARG A 9 -7.75 5.94 8.83
C ARG A 9 -6.72 5.20 8.02
N HIS A 10 -6.71 5.48 6.73
CA HIS A 10 -5.73 4.91 5.83
C HIS A 10 -4.33 5.36 6.22
N VAL A 11 -3.45 4.41 6.53
CA VAL A 11 -2.06 4.72 6.90
C VAL A 11 -1.27 5.20 5.69
N LEU A 12 -1.50 4.55 4.55
CA LEU A 12 -0.82 4.81 3.28
C LEU A 12 -1.81 5.07 2.14
N VAL A 13 -1.35 5.84 1.17
CA VAL A 13 -1.92 5.96 -0.18
C VAL A 13 -0.92 5.38 -1.17
N ALA A 14 -1.41 4.51 -2.06
CA ALA A 14 -0.64 3.97 -3.17
C ALA A 14 -1.00 4.69 -4.47
N LYS A 15 0.00 4.88 -5.34
CA LYS A 15 -0.18 5.37 -6.71
C LYS A 15 0.73 4.63 -7.67
N THR A 16 0.23 4.29 -8.84
CA THR A 16 1.02 3.88 -9.99
C THR A 16 1.80 5.09 -10.52
N CYS A 17 3.08 4.91 -10.82
CA CYS A 17 3.90 5.92 -11.48
C CYS A 17 4.91 5.28 -12.42
N GLY A 18 5.36 6.06 -13.41
CA GLY A 18 6.31 5.60 -14.43
C GLY A 18 5.67 5.36 -15.79
N CYS A 19 6.52 5.08 -16.79
CA CYS A 19 6.07 4.75 -18.14
C CYS A 19 5.67 3.27 -18.22
N LYS A 20 4.81 2.90 -19.18
CA LYS A 20 4.22 1.55 -19.34
C LYS A 20 5.20 0.37 -19.27
N ALA A 21 6.47 0.56 -19.61
CA ALA A 21 7.51 -0.49 -19.55
C ALA A 21 8.25 -0.59 -18.19
N SER A 22 8.09 0.38 -17.29
CA SER A 22 8.79 0.50 -16.00
C SER A 22 7.87 1.12 -14.94
N GLY A 23 6.61 0.70 -14.94
CA GLY A 23 5.65 1.12 -13.93
C GLY A 23 6.01 0.57 -12.55
N ARG A 24 5.80 1.36 -11.52
CA ARG A 24 5.97 0.98 -10.11
C ARG A 24 4.86 1.55 -9.26
N VAL A 25 4.63 0.98 -8.09
CA VAL A 25 3.76 1.57 -7.07
C VAL A 25 4.61 2.43 -6.13
N ALA A 26 4.15 3.64 -5.87
CA ALA A 26 4.72 4.55 -4.89
C ALA A 26 3.74 4.74 -3.74
N TYR A 27 4.28 4.77 -2.53
CA TYR A 27 3.51 4.92 -1.29
C TYR A 27 3.76 6.26 -0.64
N SER A 28 2.75 6.81 0.03
CA SER A 28 2.87 8.02 0.83
C SER A 28 1.99 7.91 2.07
N PHE A 29 2.55 8.26 3.22
CA PHE A 29 1.79 8.29 4.48
C PHE A 29 0.76 9.42 4.46
N VAL A 30 -0.46 9.11 4.88
CA VAL A 30 -1.54 10.10 5.01
C VAL A 30 -1.27 11.03 6.19
N ASP A 31 -0.73 10.46 7.27
CA ASP A 31 -0.30 11.19 8.45
C ASP A 31 1.17 10.89 8.75
N THR A 32 2.01 11.92 8.67
CA THR A 32 3.45 11.81 8.89
C THR A 32 3.82 11.57 10.35
N TYR A 33 2.94 11.86 11.30
CA TYR A 33 3.24 11.77 12.75
C TYR A 33 3.26 10.33 13.28
N HIS A 34 2.74 9.36 12.53
CA HIS A 34 2.65 7.95 12.95
C HIS A 34 3.73 7.03 12.36
N THR A 35 4.59 7.53 11.46
CA THR A 35 5.57 6.71 10.73
C THR A 35 6.65 6.08 11.60
N LEU A 36 7.07 6.76 12.67
CA LEU A 36 8.15 6.30 13.56
C LEU A 36 7.75 5.13 14.47
N CYS A 37 6.47 4.78 14.53
CA CYS A 37 5.93 3.78 15.47
C CYS A 37 5.48 2.48 14.81
N LEU A 38 5.61 2.34 13.48
CA LEU A 38 5.15 1.16 12.76
C LEU A 38 6.29 0.16 12.58
N ALA A 39 6.03 -1.11 12.91
CA ALA A 39 6.96 -2.16 12.55
C ALA A 39 6.97 -2.33 11.03
N ARG A 40 8.09 -2.80 10.48
CA ARG A 40 8.20 -3.06 9.03
C ARG A 40 7.09 -3.98 8.51
N LYS A 41 6.65 -4.95 9.34
CA LYS A 41 5.52 -5.83 9.02
C LYS A 41 4.22 -5.06 8.85
N ASP A 42 3.95 -4.11 9.74
CA ASP A 42 2.73 -3.28 9.69
C ASP A 42 2.75 -2.35 8.48
N ILE A 43 3.93 -1.86 8.08
CA ILE A 43 4.10 -1.06 6.86
C ILE A 43 3.72 -1.90 5.63
N ILE A 44 4.23 -3.12 5.51
CA ILE A 44 3.93 -4.01 4.37
C ILE A 44 2.44 -4.35 4.31
N ILE A 45 1.80 -4.57 5.46
CA ILE A 45 0.35 -4.78 5.52
C ILE A 45 -0.41 -3.54 5.04
N ALA A 46 0.00 -2.34 5.47
CA ALA A 46 -0.60 -1.10 5.01
C ALA A 46 -0.38 -0.83 3.50
N GLU A 47 0.76 -1.24 2.95
CA GLU A 47 1.05 -1.19 1.51
C GLU A 47 0.12 -2.13 0.73
N LEU A 48 -0.10 -3.36 1.22
CA LEU A 48 -1.06 -4.32 0.65
C LEU A 48 -2.47 -3.73 0.61
N GLU A 49 -2.95 -3.18 1.73
CA GLU A 49 -4.28 -2.53 1.80
C GLU A 49 -4.39 -1.33 0.86
N ALA A 50 -3.30 -0.59 0.65
CA ALA A 50 -3.25 0.54 -0.28
C ALA A 50 -3.29 0.05 -1.74
N CYS A 51 -2.58 -1.01 -2.07
CA CYS A 51 -2.60 -1.64 -3.39
C CYS A 51 -3.97 -2.24 -3.73
N GLU A 52 -4.62 -2.94 -2.80
CA GLU A 52 -5.97 -3.49 -3.00
C GLU A 52 -7.01 -2.39 -3.25
N ARG A 53 -6.85 -1.22 -2.62
CA ARG A 53 -7.68 -0.04 -2.90
C ARG A 53 -7.37 0.55 -4.27
N LEU A 54 -6.09 0.70 -4.62
CA LEU A 54 -5.66 1.23 -5.92
C LEU A 54 -6.14 0.34 -7.08
N LEU A 55 -6.14 -0.98 -6.90
CA LEU A 55 -6.58 -1.96 -7.90
C LEU A 55 -8.05 -1.76 -8.35
N LYS A 56 -8.88 -1.14 -7.51
CA LYS A 56 -10.28 -0.83 -7.83
C LYS A 56 -10.45 0.29 -8.85
N TYR A 57 -9.41 1.12 -9.03
CA TYR A 57 -9.46 2.33 -9.85
C TYR A 57 -8.47 2.33 -11.03
N GLY A 58 -7.52 1.38 -11.08
CA GLY A 58 -6.51 1.31 -12.13
C GLY A 58 -7.02 0.77 -13.46
N ASP A 59 -6.44 1.24 -14.56
CA ASP A 59 -6.62 0.67 -15.89
C ASP A 59 -5.95 -0.71 -16.05
N GLU A 60 -6.14 -1.38 -17.18
CA GLU A 60 -5.61 -2.74 -17.41
C GLU A 60 -4.08 -2.83 -17.20
N LEU A 61 -3.32 -1.81 -17.62
CA LEU A 61 -1.87 -1.80 -17.48
C LEU A 61 -1.47 -1.52 -16.03
N GLU A 62 -2.17 -0.60 -15.38
CA GLU A 62 -2.00 -0.30 -13.96
C GLU A 62 -2.30 -1.52 -13.10
N ARG A 63 -3.35 -2.29 -13.42
CA ARG A 63 -3.71 -3.52 -12.71
C ARG A 63 -2.60 -4.54 -12.75
N GLN A 64 -1.95 -4.76 -13.89
CA GLN A 64 -0.80 -5.67 -13.99
C GLN A 64 0.38 -5.23 -13.10
N ILE A 65 0.64 -3.91 -13.03
CA ILE A 65 1.67 -3.34 -12.16
C ILE A 65 1.30 -3.56 -10.68
N ILE A 66 0.05 -3.30 -10.31
CA ILE A 66 -0.45 -3.41 -8.94
C ILE A 66 -0.50 -4.87 -8.48
N GLU A 67 -0.95 -5.80 -9.33
CA GLU A 67 -1.00 -7.23 -8.99
C GLU A 67 0.39 -7.82 -8.79
N LYS A 68 1.36 -7.41 -9.63
CA LYS A 68 2.76 -7.78 -9.44
C LYS A 68 3.27 -7.29 -8.08
N GLU A 69 3.03 -6.02 -7.77
CA GLU A 69 3.43 -5.42 -6.49
C GLU A 69 2.80 -6.16 -5.29
N ILE A 70 1.50 -6.50 -5.35
CA ILE A 70 0.82 -7.27 -4.30
C ILE A 70 1.50 -8.62 -4.08
N ASN A 71 1.89 -9.32 -5.15
CA ASN A 71 2.56 -10.61 -5.03
C ASN A 71 3.95 -10.46 -4.39
N ASP A 72 4.72 -9.44 -4.77
CA ASP A 72 6.04 -9.15 -4.21
C ASP A 72 5.94 -8.79 -2.70
N LEU A 73 4.93 -8.02 -2.30
CA LEU A 73 4.65 -7.68 -0.90
C LEU A 73 4.24 -8.91 -0.08
N LYS A 74 3.37 -9.78 -0.62
CA LYS A 74 2.98 -11.04 0.03
C LYS A 74 4.17 -11.95 0.26
N TRP A 75 5.01 -12.13 -0.77
CA TRP A 75 6.27 -12.87 -0.65
C TRP A 75 7.18 -12.29 0.42
N THR A 76 7.32 -10.96 0.46
CA THR A 76 8.13 -10.29 1.49
C THR A 76 7.57 -10.53 2.89
N LEU A 77 6.24 -10.50 3.04
CA LEU A 77 5.58 -10.77 4.32
C LEU A 77 5.78 -12.21 4.79
N ASP A 78 5.68 -13.17 3.87
CA ASP A 78 5.90 -14.60 4.14
C ASP A 78 7.36 -14.89 4.53
N LEU A 79 8.33 -14.20 3.92
CA LEU A 79 9.75 -14.29 4.30
C LEU A 79 10.06 -13.70 5.68
N MET A 80 9.14 -12.90 6.24
CA MET A 80 9.25 -12.30 7.57
C MET A 80 8.51 -13.10 8.65
N ALA A 81 7.87 -14.22 8.30
CA ALA A 81 7.10 -15.08 9.19
C ALA A 81 7.96 -16.01 10.06
#